data_AF-A0A2D4KBH0-F1
#
_entry.id   AF-A0A2D4KBH0-F1
#
_cell.length_a   1.000
_cell.length_b   1.000
_cell.length_c   1.000
_cell.angle_alpha   90.00
_cell.angle_beta   90.00
_cell.angle_gamma   90.00
#
_symmetry.space_group_name_H-M   'P 1'
#
loop_
_entity.id
_entity.type
_entity.pdbx_description
1 polymer ?
#
loop_
_entity_poly.entity_id
_entity_poly.type
_entity_poly.pdbx_seq_one_letter_code
_entity_poly.pdbx_strand_id
1 'polypeptide(L)'
;MHVSYLCSAQSYATDLVVCVALGCDMFDCVYPTRTARFGSALVPWGSLQLKNKQYAKDFQPIDENCTCPTCQRYSRAFLNALYPIDSAAKHHITIHNIAYQMNLMHSIRKSITEQKFPQFVQNFMKTMYGNSGSYPQWAMEALAS
;
A
#
# COMPACT_ATOMS: atom_id res chain seq x y z
N MET A 1 20.31 -12.90 -16.58
CA MET A 1 19.25 -12.31 -15.74
C MET A 1 19.31 -10.80 -16.00
N HIS A 2 18.43 -10.28 -16.86
CA HIS A 2 18.36 -8.84 -17.09
C HIS A 2 17.67 -8.21 -15.89
N VAL A 3 18.34 -7.26 -15.23
CA VAL A 3 17.75 -6.45 -14.15
C VAL A 3 17.13 -5.22 -14.79
N SER A 4 15.84 -5.00 -14.55
CA SER A 4 15.05 -3.91 -15.14
C SER A 4 14.69 -2.91 -14.04
N TYR A 5 15.59 -1.94 -13.83
CA TYR A 5 15.43 -0.92 -12.80
C TYR A 5 14.48 0.20 -13.24
N LEU A 6 13.43 0.46 -12.45
CA LEU A 6 12.52 1.57 -12.68
C LEU A 6 12.70 2.65 -11.60
N CYS A 7 13.62 3.58 -11.86
CA CYS A 7 14.05 4.65 -10.92
C CYS A 7 12.94 5.65 -10.52
N SER A 8 11.83 5.69 -11.27
CA SER A 8 10.89 6.82 -11.21
C SER A 8 9.42 6.40 -11.20
N ALA A 9 9.12 5.15 -10.85
CA ALA A 9 7.72 4.76 -10.66
C ALA A 9 7.17 5.41 -9.39
N GLN A 10 6.06 6.11 -9.54
CA GLN A 10 5.23 6.51 -8.43
C GLN A 10 4.78 5.22 -7.72
N SER A 11 5.25 4.93 -6.50
CA SER A 11 4.91 3.68 -5.79
C SER A 11 3.48 3.65 -5.24
N TYR A 12 2.50 4.06 -6.04
CA TYR A 12 1.13 3.62 -5.81
C TYR A 12 1.09 2.10 -5.93
N ALA A 13 0.22 1.47 -5.14
CA ALA A 13 0.14 0.01 -5.12
C ALA A 13 -0.17 -0.57 -6.51
N THR A 14 -1.03 0.10 -7.28
CA THR A 14 -1.39 -0.29 -8.66
C THR A 14 -0.20 -0.20 -9.62
N ASP A 15 0.55 0.89 -9.58
CA ASP A 15 1.73 1.10 -10.44
C ASP A 15 2.76 0.00 -10.20
N LEU A 16 3.01 -0.38 -8.93
CA LEU A 16 3.90 -1.48 -8.59
C LEU A 16 3.43 -2.81 -9.20
N VAL A 17 2.14 -3.12 -9.10
CA VAL A 17 1.58 -4.38 -9.64
C VAL A 17 1.66 -4.42 -11.16
N VAL A 18 1.30 -3.32 -11.84
CA VAL A 18 1.35 -3.21 -13.30
C VAL A 18 2.78 -3.25 -13.82
N CYS A 19 3.72 -2.51 -13.20
CA CYS A 19 5.11 -2.53 -13.62
C CYS A 19 5.77 -3.90 -13.45
N VAL A 20 5.42 -4.66 -12.40
CA VAL A 20 5.87 -6.05 -12.27
C VAL A 20 5.30 -6.93 -13.39
N ALA A 21 4.03 -6.73 -13.77
CA ALA A 21 3.45 -7.44 -14.91
C ALA A 21 4.19 -7.14 -16.24
N LEU A 22 4.72 -5.92 -16.38
CA LEU A 22 5.54 -5.49 -17.52
C LEU A 22 7.03 -5.90 -17.41
N GLY A 23 7.43 -6.63 -16.36
CA GLY A 23 8.79 -7.17 -16.22
C GLY A 23 9.79 -6.29 -15.45
N CYS A 24 9.32 -5.27 -14.71
CA CYS A 24 10.18 -4.52 -13.77
C CYS A 24 10.43 -5.32 -12.49
N ASP A 25 11.66 -5.30 -11.96
CA ASP A 25 12.07 -6.12 -10.82
C ASP A 25 12.56 -5.31 -9.60
N MET A 26 12.86 -4.02 -9.77
CA MET A 26 13.34 -3.13 -8.70
C MET A 26 12.60 -1.78 -8.71
N PHE A 27 12.29 -1.29 -7.50
CA PHE A 27 11.54 -0.05 -7.27
C PHE A 27 12.15 0.76 -6.12
N ASP A 28 12.22 2.08 -6.29
CA ASP A 28 12.51 3.07 -5.24
C ASP A 28 11.42 4.14 -5.30
N CYS A 29 10.86 4.51 -4.15
CA CYS A 29 10.08 5.74 -4.05
C CYS A 29 10.02 6.27 -2.61
N VAL A 30 9.95 7.60 -2.50
CA VAL A 30 9.64 8.30 -1.25
C VAL A 30 8.16 8.27 -0.87
N TYR A 31 7.29 7.63 -1.66
CA TYR A 31 5.85 7.61 -1.43
C TYR A 31 5.41 7.18 -0.01
N PRO A 32 5.92 6.08 0.59
CA PRO A 32 5.44 5.61 1.90
C PRO A 32 5.79 6.60 3.02
N THR A 33 6.97 7.22 2.95
CA THR A 33 7.41 8.22 3.93
C THR A 33 6.76 9.58 3.70
N ARG A 34 6.59 9.99 2.43
CA ARG A 34 5.92 11.24 2.05
C ARG A 34 4.46 11.25 2.50
N THR A 35 3.72 10.17 2.26
CA THR A 35 2.30 10.04 2.63
C THR A 35 2.09 9.99 4.14
N ALA A 36 3.01 9.36 4.88
CA ALA A 36 2.99 9.35 6.34
C ALA A 36 3.07 10.77 6.94
N ARG A 37 3.87 11.67 6.34
CA ARG A 37 3.95 13.10 6.75
C ARG A 37 2.64 13.86 6.56
N PHE A 38 1.75 13.38 5.71
CA PHE A 38 0.41 13.93 5.52
C PHE A 38 -0.65 13.19 6.33
N GLY A 39 -0.27 12.17 7.11
CA GLY A 39 -1.18 11.38 7.95
C GLY A 39 -2.01 10.37 7.16
N SER A 40 -1.50 9.95 6.00
CA SER A 40 -2.12 8.91 5.18
C SER A 40 -1.42 7.57 5.43
N ALA A 41 -2.19 6.59 5.87
CA ALA A 41 -1.74 5.22 6.09
C ALA A 41 -2.21 4.31 4.95
N LEU A 42 -1.31 3.52 4.37
CA LEU A 42 -1.59 2.65 3.24
C LEU A 42 -2.34 1.39 3.69
N VAL A 43 -3.37 0.99 2.95
CA VAL A 43 -4.17 -0.21 3.23
C VAL A 43 -4.51 -0.91 1.90
N PRO A 44 -4.82 -2.24 1.91
CA PRO A 44 -5.11 -2.98 0.69
C PRO A 44 -6.27 -2.42 -0.16
N TRP A 45 -7.16 -1.66 0.47
CA TRP A 45 -8.34 -1.04 -0.15
C TRP A 45 -8.21 0.49 -0.33
N GLY A 46 -7.01 1.05 -0.22
CA GLY A 46 -6.75 2.45 -0.51
C GLY A 46 -5.76 3.10 0.44
N SER A 47 -6.17 4.24 0.99
CA SER A 47 -5.41 4.92 2.03
C SER A 47 -6.35 5.49 3.08
N LEU A 48 -5.97 5.39 4.34
CA LEU A 48 -6.71 5.95 5.45
C LEU A 48 -6.11 7.29 5.84
N GLN A 49 -6.91 8.35 5.72
CA GLN A 49 -6.51 9.67 6.18
C GLN A 49 -6.72 9.78 7.69
N LEU A 50 -5.75 9.31 8.49
CA LEU A 50 -5.84 9.18 9.95
C LEU A 50 -6.05 10.50 10.69
N LYS A 51 -5.93 11.65 10.04
CA LYS A 51 -6.27 12.97 10.60
C LYS A 51 -7.78 13.22 10.67
N ASN A 52 -8.57 12.48 9.90
CA ASN A 52 -10.01 12.71 9.80
C ASN A 52 -10.71 12.37 11.12
N LYS A 53 -11.71 13.17 11.50
CA LYS A 53 -12.48 13.01 12.74
C LYS A 53 -13.15 11.65 12.87
N GLN A 54 -13.46 10.98 11.75
CA GLN A 54 -14.05 9.64 11.74
C GLN A 54 -13.19 8.60 12.46
N TYR A 55 -11.86 8.78 12.50
CA TYR A 55 -10.94 7.86 13.17
C TYR A 55 -10.73 8.17 14.65
N ALA A 56 -11.22 9.29 15.16
CA ALA A 56 -10.97 9.72 16.55
C ALA A 56 -11.53 8.75 17.61
N LYS A 57 -12.53 7.94 17.25
CA LYS A 57 -13.14 6.91 18.12
C LYS A 57 -13.03 5.50 17.52
N ASP A 58 -12.17 5.32 16.52
CA ASP A 58 -11.93 4.02 15.89
C ASP A 58 -10.77 3.30 16.61
N PHE A 59 -11.10 2.36 17.48
CA PHE A 59 -10.11 1.62 18.27
C PHE A 59 -9.50 0.42 17.52
N GLN A 60 -9.81 0.23 16.24
CA GLN A 60 -9.18 -0.80 15.42
C GLN A 60 -7.74 -0.43 15.02
N PRO A 61 -6.87 -1.41 14.72
CA PRO A 61 -5.57 -1.14 14.11
C PRO A 61 -5.72 -0.56 12.70
N ILE A 62 -4.64 -0.06 12.09
CA ILE A 62 -4.71 0.46 10.70
C ILE A 62 -5.23 -0.63 9.76
N ASP A 63 -4.65 -1.84 9.84
CA ASP A 63 -5.07 -3.04 9.12
C ASP A 63 -4.95 -4.24 10.07
N GLU A 64 -6.05 -4.99 10.24
CA GLU A 64 -6.12 -6.16 11.12
C GLU A 64 -5.24 -7.32 10.62
N ASN A 65 -4.97 -7.37 9.32
CA ASN A 65 -4.11 -8.40 8.73
C ASN A 65 -2.62 -8.00 8.73
N CYS A 66 -2.29 -6.79 9.17
CA CYS A 66 -0.91 -6.29 9.18
C CYS A 66 -0.22 -6.61 10.50
N THR A 67 0.91 -7.31 10.42
CA THR A 67 1.73 -7.72 11.58
C THR A 67 2.82 -6.71 11.95
N CYS A 68 2.77 -5.48 11.43
CA CYS A 68 3.78 -4.48 11.73
C CYS A 68 3.72 -4.01 13.20
N PRO A 69 4.82 -3.51 13.78
CA PRO A 69 4.83 -3.04 15.17
C PRO A 69 3.78 -1.97 15.48
N THR A 70 3.41 -1.16 14.48
CA THR A 70 2.37 -0.14 14.63
C THR A 70 0.98 -0.75 14.80
N CYS A 71 0.58 -1.68 13.91
CA CYS A 71 -0.73 -2.31 13.95
C CYS A 71 -0.91 -3.21 15.19
N GLN A 72 0.18 -3.78 15.71
CA GLN A 72 0.11 -4.63 16.91
C GLN A 72 -0.06 -3.84 18.22
N ARG A 73 0.28 -2.54 18.24
CA ARG A 73 0.35 -1.75 19.49
C ARG A 73 -0.59 -0.56 19.53
N TYR A 74 -0.96 -0.01 18.38
CA TYR A 74 -1.67 1.27 18.31
C TYR A 74 -2.92 1.17 17.45
N SER A 75 -3.99 1.80 17.94
CA SER A 75 -5.24 1.96 17.20
C SER A 75 -5.24 3.21 16.32
N ARG A 76 -6.18 3.27 15.37
CA ARG A 76 -6.42 4.44 14.52
C ARG A 76 -6.76 5.68 15.35
N ALA A 77 -7.56 5.53 16.42
CA ALA A 77 -7.88 6.59 17.37
C ALA A 77 -6.66 7.13 18.10
N PHE A 78 -5.78 6.24 18.57
CA PHE A 78 -4.53 6.66 19.20
C PHE A 78 -3.65 7.46 18.24
N LEU A 79 -3.49 6.98 17.01
CA LEU A 79 -2.71 7.68 15.99
C LEU A 79 -3.34 9.02 15.59
N ASN A 80 -4.67 9.11 15.49
CA ASN A 80 -5.40 10.36 15.22
C ASN A 80 -5.14 11.40 16.30
N ALA A 81 -5.25 11.01 17.58
CA ALA A 81 -5.05 11.88 18.72
C ALA A 81 -3.57 12.31 18.88
N LEU A 82 -2.64 11.40 18.59
CA LEU A 82 -1.20 11.68 18.68
C LEU A 82 -0.69 12.57 17.54
N TYR A 83 -1.29 12.48 16.36
CA TYR A 83 -0.81 13.15 15.14
C TYR A 83 -0.55 14.67 15.26
N PRO A 84 -1.45 15.48 15.85
CA PRO A 84 -1.21 16.91 16.03
C PRO A 84 -0.24 17.24 17.17
N ILE A 85 0.01 16.31 18.09
CA ILE A 85 0.75 16.54 19.35
C ILE A 85 2.22 16.14 19.18
N ASP A 86 2.48 15.00 18.56
CA ASP A 86 3.82 14.42 18.48
C ASP A 86 4.15 13.91 17.07
N SER A 87 5.37 14.20 16.64
CA SER A 87 6.00 13.64 15.44
C SER A 87 6.08 12.11 15.45
N ALA A 88 6.04 11.46 16.62
CA ALA A 88 6.01 10.01 16.77
C ALA A 88 4.88 9.35 15.96
N ALA A 89 3.72 10.01 15.82
CA ALA A 89 2.64 9.50 14.97
C ALA A 89 3.08 9.31 13.51
N LYS A 90 3.86 10.25 12.96
CA LYS A 90 4.40 10.15 11.59
C LYS A 90 5.39 9.02 11.46
N HIS A 91 6.18 8.76 12.51
CA HIS A 91 7.10 7.62 12.57
C HIS A 91 6.35 6.28 12.54
N HIS A 92 5.31 6.13 13.37
CA HIS A 92 4.48 4.92 13.39
C HIS A 92 3.77 4.67 12.04
N ILE A 93 3.23 5.71 11.41
CA ILE A 93 2.61 5.60 10.09
C ILE A 93 3.67 5.24 9.03
N THR A 94 4.89 5.77 9.14
CA THR A 94 5.99 5.42 8.23
C THR A 94 6.37 3.94 8.33
N ILE A 95 6.51 3.41 9.55
CA ILE A 95 6.77 1.97 9.77
C ILE A 95 5.68 1.13 9.11
N HIS A 96 4.42 1.50 9.32
CA HIS A 96 3.29 0.80 8.71
C HIS A 96 3.32 0.86 7.18
N ASN A 97 3.52 2.05 6.60
CA ASN A 97 3.52 2.23 5.14
C ASN A 97 4.65 1.47 4.45
N ILE A 98 5.84 1.42 5.07
CA ILE A 98 6.96 0.62 4.56
C ILE A 98 6.63 -0.88 4.66
N ALA A 99 6.11 -1.32 5.80
CA ALA A 99 5.71 -2.72 5.99
C ALA A 99 4.64 -3.14 4.96
N TYR A 100 3.67 -2.27 4.66
CA TYR A 100 2.68 -2.51 3.61
C TYR A 100 3.33 -2.75 2.24
N GLN A 101 4.27 -1.88 1.82
CA GLN A 101 4.95 -2.05 0.53
C GLN A 101 5.78 -3.34 0.47
N MET A 102 6.49 -3.66 1.55
CA MET A 102 7.26 -4.90 1.65
C MET A 102 6.35 -6.14 1.56
N ASN A 103 5.20 -6.12 2.24
CA ASN A 103 4.21 -7.19 2.20
C ASN A 103 3.56 -7.34 0.81
N LEU A 104 3.28 -6.23 0.12
CA LEU A 104 2.78 -6.23 -1.25
C LEU A 104 3.80 -6.89 -2.19
N MET A 105 5.06 -6.47 -2.15
CA MET A 105 6.13 -7.05 -2.97
C MET A 105 6.38 -8.53 -2.65
N HIS A 106 6.30 -8.91 -1.38
CA HIS A 106 6.38 -10.30 -0.97
C HIS A 106 5.24 -11.14 -1.57
N SER A 107 4.00 -10.63 -1.50
CA SER A 107 2.81 -11.30 -2.03
C SER A 107 2.86 -11.46 -3.55
N ILE A 108 3.31 -10.42 -4.26
CA ILE A 108 3.56 -10.46 -5.70
C ILE A 108 4.58 -11.56 -6.02
N ARG A 109 5.76 -11.53 -5.39
CA ARG A 109 6.82 -12.53 -5.61
C ARG A 109 6.31 -13.94 -5.39
N LYS A 110 5.59 -14.18 -4.28
CA LYS A 110 5.00 -15.48 -3.96
C LYS A 110 4.03 -15.94 -5.05
N SER A 111 3.15 -15.06 -5.53
CA SER A 111 2.20 -15.41 -6.58
C SER A 111 2.85 -15.76 -7.92
N ILE A 112 4.00 -15.15 -8.24
CA ILE A 112 4.80 -15.50 -9.43
C ILE A 112 5.42 -16.89 -9.25
N THR A 113 6.03 -17.18 -8.10
CA THR A 113 6.59 -18.51 -7.80
C THR A 113 5.53 -19.61 -7.83
N GLU A 114 4.30 -19.30 -7.39
CA GLU A 114 3.16 -20.23 -7.40
C GLU A 114 2.43 -20.30 -8.77
N GLN A 115 2.89 -19.60 -9.81
CA GLN A 115 2.23 -19.53 -11.13
C GLN A 115 0.77 -19.01 -11.06
N LYS A 116 0.48 -18.12 -10.11
CA LYS A 116 -0.86 -17.54 -9.85
C LYS A 116 -0.88 -16.01 -9.96
N PHE A 117 0.12 -15.42 -10.58
CA PHE A 117 0.23 -13.96 -10.70
C PHE A 117 -0.98 -13.28 -11.37
N PRO A 118 -1.57 -13.80 -12.48
CA PRO A 118 -2.77 -13.20 -13.08
C PRO A 118 -3.95 -13.16 -12.11
N GLN A 119 -4.17 -14.22 -11.33
CA GLN A 119 -5.20 -14.28 -10.29
C GLN A 119 -4.94 -13.26 -9.18
N PHE A 120 -3.67 -13.09 -8.78
CA PHE A 120 -3.27 -12.09 -7.81
C PHE A 120 -3.62 -10.67 -8.28
N VAL A 121 -3.31 -10.32 -9.55
CA VAL A 121 -3.62 -9.00 -10.12
C VAL A 121 -5.13 -8.75 -10.11
N GLN A 122 -5.94 -9.72 -10.54
CA GLN A 122 -7.40 -9.59 -10.52
C GLN A 122 -7.95 -9.35 -9.10
N ASN A 123 -7.46 -10.12 -8.11
CA ASN A 123 -7.86 -9.96 -6.71
C ASN A 123 -7.40 -8.61 -6.14
N PHE A 124 -6.19 -8.17 -6.49
CA PHE A 124 -5.66 -6.87 -6.10
C PHE A 124 -6.53 -5.73 -6.63
N MET A 125 -6.84 -5.72 -7.93
CA MET A 125 -7.67 -4.68 -8.55
C MET A 125 -9.07 -4.64 -7.93
N LYS A 126 -9.66 -5.81 -7.68
CA LYS A 126 -10.97 -5.92 -7.00
C LYS A 126 -10.92 -5.38 -5.58
N THR A 127 -9.84 -5.61 -4.83
CA THR A 127 -9.70 -5.12 -3.45
C THR A 127 -9.45 -3.61 -3.41
N MET A 128 -8.62 -3.11 -4.33
CA MET A 128 -8.18 -1.70 -4.39
C MET A 128 -9.30 -0.76 -4.85
N TYR A 129 -10.11 -1.18 -5.83
CA TYR A 129 -11.11 -0.33 -6.48
C TYR A 129 -12.55 -0.83 -6.30
N GLY A 130 -12.76 -2.09 -5.87
CA GLY A 130 -14.09 -2.68 -5.72
C GLY A 130 -14.63 -3.21 -7.04
N ASN A 131 -15.54 -2.47 -7.68
CA ASN A 131 -16.22 -2.90 -8.89
C ASN A 131 -15.39 -2.63 -10.16
N SER A 132 -15.49 -3.50 -11.17
CA SER A 132 -14.70 -3.42 -12.42
C SER A 132 -14.84 -2.09 -13.19
N GLY A 133 -15.93 -1.35 -13.00
CA GLY A 133 -16.13 -0.03 -13.64
C GLY A 133 -15.32 1.13 -13.04
N SER A 134 -14.59 0.89 -11.95
CA SER A 134 -13.77 1.91 -11.27
C SER A 134 -12.28 1.74 -11.50
N TYR A 135 -11.88 0.76 -12.32
CA TYR A 135 -10.48 0.49 -12.60
C TYR A 135 -9.91 1.59 -13.50
N PRO A 136 -8.69 2.09 -13.22
CA PRO A 136 -8.08 3.10 -14.06
C PRO A 136 -7.80 2.54 -15.45
N GLN A 137 -8.22 3.28 -16.49
CA GLN A 137 -8.12 2.85 -17.89
C GLN A 137 -6.68 2.51 -18.31
N TRP A 138 -5.71 3.34 -17.91
CA TRP A 138 -4.29 3.11 -18.21
C TRP A 138 -3.77 1.76 -17.68
N ALA A 139 -4.27 1.31 -16.52
CA ALA A 139 -3.84 0.04 -15.92
C ALA A 139 -4.45 -1.14 -16.69
N MET A 140 -5.70 -1.00 -17.13
CA MET A 140 -6.37 -2.01 -17.95
C MET A 140 -5.69 -2.20 -19.30
N GLU A 141 -5.33 -1.09 -19.96
CA GLU A 141 -4.62 -1.10 -21.24
C GLU A 141 -3.22 -1.72 -21.10
N ALA A 142 -2.49 -1.36 -20.04
CA ALA A 142 -1.17 -1.91 -19.76
C ALA A 142 -1.19 -3.41 -19.44
N LEU A 143 -2.22 -3.89 -18.73
CA LEU A 143 -2.38 -5.31 -18.39
C LEU A 143 -2.91 -6.16 -19.56
N ALA A 144 -3.45 -5.53 -20.61
CA ALA A 144 -3.95 -6.19 -21.80
C ALA A 144 -2.90 -6.30 -22.93
N SER A 145 -1.76 -5.59 -22.78
CA SER A 145 -0.64 -5.60 -23.71
C SER A 145 0.23 -6.84 -23.54
#